data_AF-A0A8I1MYR3-F1
#
_entry.id   AF-A0A8I1MYR3-F1
#
_cell.length_a   1.000
_cell.length_b   1.000
_cell.length_c   1.000
_cell.angle_alpha   90.00
_cell.angle_beta   90.00
_cell.angle_gamma   90.00
#
_symmetry.space_group_name_H-M   'P 1'
#
loop_
_entity.id
_entity.type
_entity.pdbx_description
1 polymer ?
#
loop_
_entity_poly.entity_id
_entity_poly.type
_entity_poly.pdbx_seq_one_letter_code
_entity_poly.pdbx_strand_id
1 'polypeptide(L)'
;MNDDIESVYYRLRRAGLVLRVERGALRVSPRNRVTPELQALIAQNRQALIAYLQSRAADARRLELISAEDLLRQSEQAEAAAIALIERIRAEVRSLPF
;
A
#
# COMPACT_ATOMS: atom_id res chain seq x y z
N MET A 1 26.22 -15.35 6.49
CA MET A 1 25.52 -14.33 5.69
C MET A 1 24.26 -15.00 5.17
N ASN A 2 23.09 -14.64 5.68
CA ASN A 2 21.81 -15.18 5.21
C ASN A 2 21.46 -14.49 3.89
N ASP A 3 21.19 -15.26 2.85
CA ASP A 3 20.60 -14.75 1.62
C ASP A 3 19.30 -14.00 1.95
N ASP A 4 19.27 -12.71 1.66
CA ASP A 4 18.10 -11.85 1.88
C ASP A 4 16.94 -12.30 0.99
N ILE A 5 15.76 -12.49 1.58
CA ILE A 5 14.56 -12.91 0.85
C ILE A 5 14.17 -11.92 -0.24
N GLU A 6 14.49 -10.64 -0.04
CA GLU A 6 14.32 -9.59 -1.03
C GLU A 6 15.21 -9.83 -2.27
N SER A 7 16.46 -10.26 -2.05
CA SER A 7 17.39 -10.64 -3.14
C SER A 7 16.85 -11.82 -3.94
N VAL A 8 16.31 -12.84 -3.26
CA VAL A 8 15.68 -14.00 -3.90
C VAL A 8 14.48 -13.57 -4.74
N TYR A 9 13.61 -12.72 -4.20
CA TYR A 9 12.47 -12.16 -4.92
C TYR A 9 12.89 -11.41 -6.19
N TYR A 10 13.89 -10.52 -6.10
CA TYR A 10 14.36 -9.78 -7.26
C TYR A 10 15.08 -10.65 -8.29
N ARG A 11 15.79 -11.70 -7.87
CA ARG A 11 16.41 -12.67 -8.78
C ARG A 11 15.33 -13.37 -9.63
N LEU A 12 14.26 -13.84 -8.99
CA LEU A 12 13.12 -14.45 -9.69
C LEU A 12 12.43 -13.44 -10.62
N ARG A 13 12.28 -12.20 -10.18
CA ARG A 13 11.71 -11.12 -11.00
C ARG A 13 12.56 -10.80 -12.24
N ARG A 14 13.90 -10.77 -12.09
CA ARG A 14 14.84 -10.58 -13.19
C ARG A 14 14.84 -11.76 -14.17
N ALA A 15 14.59 -12.98 -13.70
CA ALA A 15 14.33 -14.13 -14.55
C ALA A 15 12.98 -14.05 -15.31
N GLY A 16 12.22 -12.96 -15.12
CA GLY A 16 10.93 -12.73 -15.77
C GLY A 16 9.77 -13.45 -15.10
N LEU A 17 9.93 -13.88 -13.84
CA LEU A 17 8.87 -14.49 -13.05
C LEU A 17 8.16 -13.44 -12.19
N VAL A 18 6.85 -13.50 -12.20
CA VAL A 18 5.95 -12.72 -11.34
C VAL A 18 5.46 -13.65 -10.24
N LEU A 19 5.72 -13.26 -8.99
CA LEU A 19 5.23 -13.95 -7.80
C LEU A 19 4.06 -13.19 -7.20
N ARG A 20 2.97 -13.91 -6.87
CA ARG A 20 1.78 -13.37 -6.20
C ARG A 20 1.33 -14.34 -5.11
N VAL A 21 0.69 -13.82 -4.07
CA VAL A 21 0.04 -14.64 -3.04
C VAL A 21 -1.46 -14.59 -3.25
N GLU A 22 -2.07 -15.74 -3.52
CA GLU A 22 -3.52 -15.89 -3.69
C GLU A 22 -4.03 -16.92 -2.69
N ARG A 23 -4.99 -16.54 -1.84
CA ARG A 23 -5.57 -17.43 -0.80
C ARG A 23 -4.51 -18.13 0.06
N GLY A 24 -3.42 -17.42 0.39
CA GLY A 24 -2.30 -17.96 1.18
C GLY A 24 -1.32 -18.86 0.39
N ALA A 25 -1.54 -19.08 -0.90
CA ALA A 25 -0.65 -19.87 -1.75
C ALA A 25 0.19 -18.98 -2.67
N LEU A 26 1.49 -19.29 -2.78
CA LEU A 26 2.38 -18.67 -3.74
C LEU A 26 2.05 -19.13 -5.16
N ARG A 27 1.72 -18.18 -6.03
CA ARG A 27 1.50 -18.34 -7.46
C ARG A 27 2.66 -17.71 -8.23
N VAL A 28 3.14 -18.40 -9.25
CA VAL A 28 4.25 -17.97 -10.10
C VAL A 28 3.79 -17.97 -11.55
N SER A 29 4.06 -16.88 -12.26
CA SER A 29 3.70 -16.70 -13.67
C SER A 29 4.82 -15.98 -14.44
N PRO A 30 5.14 -16.37 -15.69
CA PRO A 30 4.57 -17.50 -16.41
C PRO A 30 5.26 -18.82 -16.02
N ARG A 31 4.49 -19.92 -15.93
CA ARG A 31 5.00 -21.23 -15.46
C ARG A 31 6.02 -21.86 -16.41
N ASN A 32 5.94 -21.53 -17.70
CA ASN A 32 6.83 -22.07 -18.73
C ASN A 32 8.28 -21.56 -18.64
N ARG A 33 8.54 -20.50 -17.87
CA ARG A 33 9.89 -19.96 -17.63
C ARG A 33 10.54 -20.47 -16.34
N VAL A 34 9.83 -21.31 -15.58
CA VAL A 34 10.35 -21.86 -14.32
C VAL A 34 11.28 -23.01 -14.65
N THR A 35 12.58 -22.77 -14.58
CA THR A 35 13.59 -23.84 -14.67
C THR A 35 13.59 -24.67 -13.37
N PRO A 36 14.12 -25.91 -13.39
CA PRO A 36 14.23 -26.74 -12.19
C PRO A 36 14.97 -26.06 -11.03
N GLU A 37 16.00 -25.26 -11.34
CA GLU A 37 16.76 -24.49 -10.36
C GLU A 37 15.91 -23.39 -9.71
N LEU A 38 15.15 -22.64 -10.52
CA LEU A 38 14.23 -21.64 -10.03
C LEU A 38 13.09 -22.28 -9.21
N GLN A 39 12.63 -23.45 -9.62
CA GLN A 39 11.62 -24.22 -8.88
C GLN A 39 12.15 -24.64 -7.50
N ALA A 40 13.39 -25.14 -7.42
CA ALA A 40 14.03 -25.48 -6.16
C ALA A 40 14.21 -24.24 -5.26
N LEU A 41 14.66 -23.12 -5.84
CA LEU A 41 14.82 -21.85 -5.12
C LEU A 41 13.48 -21.35 -4.55
N ILE A 42 12.40 -21.41 -5.34
CA ILE A 42 11.04 -21.06 -4.92
C ILE A 42 10.56 -22.01 -3.82
N ALA A 43 10.83 -23.31 -3.94
CA ALA A 43 10.40 -24.30 -2.96
C ALA A 43 11.09 -24.09 -1.60
N GLN A 44 12.42 -23.89 -1.61
CA GLN A 44 13.21 -23.63 -0.40
C GLN A 44 12.79 -22.34 0.31
N ASN A 45 12.42 -21.30 -0.44
CA ASN A 45 12.07 -19.99 0.11
C ASN A 45 10.57 -19.72 0.17
N ARG A 46 9.72 -20.74 -0.01
CA ARG A 46 8.28 -20.56 -0.26
C ARG A 46 7.57 -19.77 0.84
N GLN A 47 7.76 -20.15 2.10
CA GLN A 47 7.11 -19.49 3.24
C GLN A 47 7.61 -18.06 3.42
N ALA A 48 8.92 -17.84 3.30
CA ALA A 48 9.53 -16.52 3.40
C ALA A 48 9.06 -15.58 2.27
N LEU A 49 8.94 -16.09 1.04
CA LEU A 49 8.39 -15.34 -0.10
C LEU A 49 6.92 -14.96 0.12
N ILE A 50 6.12 -15.87 0.69
CA ILE A 50 4.72 -15.57 1.04
C ILE A 50 4.66 -14.45 2.07
N ALA A 51 5.42 -14.57 3.17
CA ALA A 51 5.45 -13.57 4.23
C ALA A 51 5.92 -12.19 3.71
N TYR A 52 6.99 -12.16 2.91
CA TYR A 52 7.50 -10.93 2.29
C TYR A 52 6.45 -10.25 1.41
N LEU A 53 5.78 -11.01 0.53
CA LEU A 53 4.74 -10.47 -0.35
C LEU A 53 3.50 -10.00 0.41
N GLN A 54 3.13 -10.68 1.50
CA GLN A 54 2.01 -10.27 2.36
C GLN A 54 2.32 -9.00 3.14
N SER A 55 3.53 -8.88 3.70
CA SER A 55 3.98 -7.65 4.37
C SER A 55 3.90 -6.47 3.41
N ARG A 56 4.45 -6.62 2.21
CA ARG A 56 4.43 -5.56 1.19
C ARG A 56 3.01 -5.11 0.82
N ALA A 57 2.07 -6.05 0.74
CA ALA A 57 0.66 -5.76 0.46
C ALA A 57 -0.07 -5.15 1.67
N ALA A 58 0.35 -5.43 2.90
CA ALA A 58 -0.18 -4.81 4.11
C ALA A 58 0.35 -3.37 4.27
N ASP A 59 1.63 -3.15 3.97
CA ASP A 59 2.26 -1.82 4.04
C ASP A 59 1.65 -0.86 3.01
N ALA A 60 1.41 -1.31 1.78
CA ALA A 60 0.71 -0.52 0.77
C ALA A 60 -0.69 -0.09 1.24
N ARG A 61 -1.46 -1.02 1.83
CA ARG A 61 -2.80 -0.72 2.36
C ARG A 61 -2.77 0.21 3.57
N ARG A 62 -1.77 0.07 4.45
CA ARG A 62 -1.60 0.95 5.60
C ARG A 62 -1.30 2.39 5.15
N LEU A 63 -0.45 2.55 4.14
CA LEU A 63 -0.15 3.87 3.57
C LEU A 63 -1.38 4.51 2.90
N GLU A 64 -2.20 3.72 2.19
CA GLU A 64 -3.46 4.19 1.61
C GLU A 64 -4.47 4.65 2.67
N LEU A 65 -4.60 3.90 3.77
CA LEU A 65 -5.50 4.25 4.88
C LEU A 65 -5.09 5.54 5.59
N ILE A 66 -3.79 5.72 5.87
CA ILE A 66 -3.27 6.94 6.48
C ILE A 66 -3.57 8.15 5.58
N SER A 67 -3.31 8.02 4.27
CA SER A 67 -3.61 9.09 3.31
C SER A 67 -5.10 9.44 3.24
N ALA A 68 -5.99 8.45 3.35
CA ALA A 68 -7.43 8.69 3.32
C ALA A 68 -7.92 9.40 4.59
N GLU A 69 -7.43 8.98 5.77
CA GLU A 69 -7.75 9.64 7.05
C GLU A 69 -7.24 11.09 7.10
N ASP A 70 -6.04 11.33 6.57
CA ASP A 70 -5.48 12.69 6.51
C ASP A 70 -6.26 13.60 5.56
N LEU A 71 -6.72 13.08 4.41
CA LEU A 71 -7.60 13.81 3.50
C LEU A 71 -8.96 14.14 4.16
N LEU A 72 -9.53 13.20 4.90
CA LEU A 72 -10.79 13.41 5.62
C LEU A 72 -10.65 14.51 6.69
N ARG A 73 -9.57 14.45 7.48
CA ARG A 73 -9.27 15.43 8.53
C ARG A 73 -9.06 16.84 7.94
N GLN A 74 -8.38 16.95 6.81
CA GLN A 74 -8.22 18.23 6.11
C GLN A 74 -9.55 18.80 5.60
N SER A 75 -10.43 17.93 5.08
CA SER A 75 -11.77 18.34 4.65
C SER A 75 -12.61 18.87 5.81
N GLU A 76 -12.64 18.18 6.95
CA GLU A 76 -13.38 18.62 8.14
C GLU A 76 -12.87 19.96 8.69
N GLN A 77 -11.54 20.16 8.71
CA GLN A 77 -10.94 21.42 9.12
C GLN A 77 -11.30 22.58 8.17
N ALA A 78 -11.29 22.33 6.86
CA ALA A 78 -11.68 23.33 5.87
C ALA A 78 -13.16 23.72 6.00
N GLU A 79 -14.04 22.75 6.25
CA GLU A 79 -15.46 22.98 6.49
C GLU A 79 -15.71 23.81 7.75
N ALA A 80 -15.06 23.45 8.87
CA ALA A 80 -15.16 24.22 10.11
C ALA A 80 -14.67 25.67 9.95
N ALA A 81 -13.58 25.88 9.23
CA ALA A 81 -13.06 27.22 8.93
C ALA A 81 -14.02 28.03 8.04
N ALA A 82 -14.64 27.39 7.05
CA ALA A 82 -15.63 28.03 6.18
C ALA A 82 -16.89 28.43 6.97
N ILE A 83 -17.39 27.57 7.85
CA ILE A 83 -18.53 27.87 8.73
C ILE A 83 -18.20 29.06 9.62
N ALA A 84 -17.06 29.05 10.30
CA ALA A 84 -16.63 30.15 11.17
C ALA A 84 -16.50 31.49 10.41
N LEU A 85 -16.02 31.45 9.17
CA LEU A 85 -15.93 32.63 8.31
C LEU A 85 -17.32 33.18 7.95
N ILE A 86 -18.26 32.30 7.58
CA ILE A 86 -19.65 32.68 7.27
C ILE A 86 -20.33 33.29 8.49
N GLU A 87 -20.13 32.72 9.68
CA GLU A 87 -20.68 33.26 10.93
C GLU A 87 -20.11 34.64 11.24
N ARG A 88 -18.80 34.83 11.06
CA ARG A 88 -18.15 36.12 11.23
C ARG A 88 -18.70 37.17 10.27
N ILE A 89 -18.80 36.85 8.98
CA ILE A 89 -19.37 37.76 7.96
C ILE A 89 -20.81 38.11 8.33
N ARG A 90 -21.61 37.13 8.77
CA ARG A 90 -22.99 37.35 9.21
C ARG A 90 -23.08 38.29 10.41
N ALA A 91 -22.17 38.16 11.38
CA ALA A 91 -22.09 39.06 12.53
C ALA A 91 -21.70 40.49 12.12
N GLU A 92 -20.70 40.63 11.24
CA GLU A 92 -20.27 41.93 10.69
C GLU A 92 -21.42 42.60 9.92
N VAL A 93 -22.11 41.89 9.03
CA VAL A 93 -23.29 42.40 8.30
C VAL A 93 -24.41 42.84 9.24
N ARG A 94 -24.68 42.10 10.33
CA ARG A 94 -25.68 42.49 11.34
C ARG A 94 -25.31 43.76 12.12
N SER A 95 -24.02 44.07 12.23
CA SER A 95 -23.51 45.24 12.95
C SER A 95 -23.45 46.50 12.08
N LEU A 96 -23.66 46.38 10.77
CA LEU A 96 -23.76 47.53 9.89
C LEU A 96 -25.10 48.25 10.13
N PRO A 97 -25.09 49.58 10.34
CA PRO A 97 -26.32 50.34 10.43
C PRO A 97 -26.99 50.33 9.05
N PHE A 98 -28.23 49.86 9.02
CA PHE A 98 -29.16 50.12 7.90
C PHE A 98 -29.79 51.50 8.09
#